data_AF-A0A7Y2MSC0-F1
#
_entry.id   AF-A0A7Y2MSC0-F1
#
_cell.length_a   1.000
_cell.length_b   1.000
_cell.length_c   1.000
_cell.angle_alpha   90.00
_cell.angle_beta   90.00
_cell.angle_gamma   90.00
#
_symmetry.space_group_name_H-M   'P 1'
#
loop_
_entity.id
_entity.type
_entity.pdbx_description
1 polymer ?
#
loop_
_entity_poly.entity_id
_entity_poly.type
_entity_poly.pdbx_seq_one_letter_code
_entity_poly.pdbx_strand_id
1 'polypeptide(L)'
;MAQFSFTLGTGAESVSMGRTSVCLDGPSAILGNQAAMIESNSFSLTANAARRYNIEGLDIFSIGAIYPTTLGQFGVSLQQYGFKGYKEQKFGLAYG
;
A
#
# COMPACT_ATOMS: atom_id res chain seq x y z
N MET A 1 -6.44 3.68 -21.89
CA MET A 1 -5.57 2.92 -20.96
C MET A 1 -6.41 2.55 -19.76
N ALA A 2 -6.87 1.31 -19.68
CA ALA A 2 -7.62 0.82 -18.53
C ALA A 2 -6.60 0.46 -17.45
N GLN A 3 -6.47 1.31 -16.43
CA GLN A 3 -5.82 0.92 -15.20
C GLN A 3 -6.57 -0.30 -14.68
N PHE A 4 -5.88 -1.42 -14.51
CA PHE A 4 -6.49 -2.61 -13.94
C PHE A 4 -6.76 -2.27 -12.46
N SER A 5 -8.02 -1.94 -12.12
CA SER A 5 -8.49 -1.71 -10.75
C SER A 5 -8.55 -3.03 -9.96
N PHE A 6 -7.45 -3.79 -9.97
CA PHE A 6 -7.19 -4.77 -8.94
C PHE A 6 -6.52 -4.01 -7.80
N THR A 7 -6.99 -4.18 -6.57
CA THR A 7 -6.33 -3.64 -5.37
C THR A 7 -4.92 -4.22 -5.31
N LEU A 8 -3.95 -3.50 -5.89
CA LEU A 8 -2.56 -3.91 -5.99
C LEU A 8 -1.92 -3.79 -4.60
N GLY A 9 -2.10 -4.84 -3.80
CA GLY A 9 -1.39 -5.03 -2.55
C GLY A 9 -1.69 -3.95 -1.52
N THR A 10 -2.80 -4.13 -0.80
CA THR A 10 -3.13 -3.42 0.43
C THR A 10 -2.20 -3.76 1.62
N GLY A 11 -0.97 -4.21 1.33
CA GLY A 11 -0.03 -4.77 2.28
C GLY A 11 -0.29 -6.26 2.57
N ALA A 12 0.75 -6.96 3.03
CA ALA A 12 0.68 -8.37 3.41
C ALA A 12 -0.32 -8.58 4.56
N GLU A 13 -0.43 -7.61 5.45
CA GLU A 13 -1.41 -7.58 6.55
C GLU A 13 -2.86 -7.73 6.06
N SER A 14 -3.26 -6.91 5.09
CA SER A 14 -4.59 -7.00 4.51
C SER A 14 -4.85 -8.38 3.90
N VAL A 15 -3.84 -8.97 3.27
CA VAL A 15 -3.95 -10.29 2.62
C VAL A 15 -4.17 -11.37 3.66
N SER A 16 -3.48 -11.30 4.79
CA SER A 16 -3.69 -12.19 5.94
C SER A 16 -5.08 -12.03 6.56
N MET A 17 -5.66 -10.82 6.51
CA MET A 17 -7.02 -10.53 7.01
C MET A 17 -8.13 -10.74 5.98
N GLY A 18 -7.91 -11.58 4.96
CA GLY A 18 -8.93 -11.86 3.94
C GLY A 18 -9.19 -10.71 2.97
N ARG A 19 -8.20 -9.83 2.77
CA ARG A 19 -8.24 -8.61 1.94
C ARG A 19 -9.14 -7.50 2.48
N THR A 20 -9.35 -7.46 3.79
CA THR A 20 -9.99 -6.33 4.45
C THR A 20 -8.98 -5.19 4.60
N SER A 21 -9.25 -4.04 3.99
CA SER A 21 -8.32 -2.89 4.01
C SER A 21 -8.89 -1.60 4.59
N VAL A 22 -10.20 -1.57 4.83
CA VAL A 22 -10.90 -0.36 5.28
C VAL A 22 -10.56 -0.04 6.74
N CYS A 23 -10.26 -1.04 7.56
CA CYS A 23 -9.93 -0.88 8.97
C CYS A 23 -8.45 -1.18 9.28
N LEU A 24 -7.55 -1.02 8.30
CA LEU A 24 -6.11 -1.15 8.57
C LEU A 24 -5.62 0.09 9.32
N ASP A 25 -4.96 -0.12 10.44
CA ASP A 25 -4.32 0.90 11.26
C ASP A 25 -2.80 0.93 11.06
N GLY A 26 -2.15 1.95 11.62
CA GLY A 26 -0.69 2.08 11.55
C GLY A 26 -0.13 2.28 10.13
N PRO A 27 1.08 1.80 9.82
CA PRO A 27 1.77 2.10 8.56
C PRO A 27 1.13 1.49 7.32
N SER A 28 0.34 0.42 7.44
CA SER A 28 -0.34 -0.22 6.30
C SER A 28 -1.58 0.57 5.85
N ALA A 29 -2.10 1.47 6.69
CA ALA A 29 -3.21 2.38 6.37
C ALA A 29 -2.97 3.16 5.07
N ILE A 30 -1.74 3.61 4.80
CA ILE A 30 -1.38 4.34 3.56
C ILE A 30 -1.62 3.52 2.28
N LEU A 31 -1.64 2.19 2.37
CA LEU A 31 -1.85 1.30 1.23
C LEU A 31 -3.33 0.94 1.02
N GLY A 32 -4.19 1.16 2.02
CA GLY A 32 -5.55 0.64 2.05
C GLY A 32 -6.67 1.59 2.45
N ASN A 33 -6.42 2.46 3.42
CA ASN A 33 -7.33 3.50 3.86
C ASN A 33 -6.56 4.71 4.40
N GLN A 34 -6.43 5.74 3.57
CA GLN A 34 -5.78 7.00 3.94
C GLN A 34 -6.42 7.72 5.14
N ALA A 35 -7.72 7.51 5.41
CA ALA A 35 -8.37 8.13 6.56
C ALA A 35 -7.90 7.54 7.89
N ALA A 36 -7.49 6.26 7.90
CA ALA A 36 -6.96 5.59 9.09
C ALA A 36 -5.51 6.03 9.43
N MET A 37 -4.86 6.81 8.54
CA MET A 37 -3.54 7.37 8.85
C MET A 37 -3.57 8.24 10.10
N ILE A 38 -4.68 8.93 10.38
CA ILE A 38 -4.78 9.87 11.51
C ILE A 38 -4.45 9.24 12.88
N GLU A 39 -4.55 7.91 13.00
CA GLU A 39 -4.23 7.18 14.22
C GLU A 39 -2.70 7.01 14.46
N SER A 40 -1.86 7.21 13.44
CA SER A 40 -0.41 6.99 13.52
C SER A 40 0.32 8.17 14.18
N ASN A 41 0.45 8.18 15.51
CA ASN A 41 1.10 9.28 16.25
C ASN A 41 2.64 9.39 16.07
N SER A 42 3.27 8.53 15.26
CA SER A 42 4.71 8.51 15.05
C SER A 42 5.04 8.24 13.59
N PHE A 43 6.29 8.53 13.19
CA PHE A 43 6.76 8.19 11.86
C PHE A 43 6.72 6.66 11.68
N SER A 44 6.07 6.22 10.61
CA SER A 44 5.81 4.80 10.38
C SER A 44 6.12 4.43 8.93
N LEU A 45 6.68 3.23 8.72
CA LEU A 45 7.08 2.74 7.40
C LEU A 45 6.61 1.29 7.22
N THR A 46 6.16 0.95 6.01
CA THR A 46 5.78 -0.41 5.63
C THR A 46 6.41 -0.79 4.30
N ALA A 47 6.83 -2.06 4.19
CA ALA A 47 7.32 -2.66 2.96
C ALA A 47 6.71 -4.05 2.82
N ASN A 48 6.22 -4.36 1.63
CA ASN A 48 5.47 -5.57 1.35
C ASN A 48 5.92 -6.13 0.01
N ALA A 49 6.15 -7.45 -0.02
CA ALA A 49 6.38 -8.19 -1.24
C ALA A 49 5.46 -9.40 -1.23
N ALA A 50 4.76 -9.63 -2.33
CA ALA A 50 3.87 -10.78 -2.48
C ALA A 50 3.99 -11.36 -3.88
N ARG A 51 4.07 -12.68 -3.98
CA ARG A 51 4.02 -13.41 -5.23
C ARG A 51 2.66 -14.09 -5.39
N ARG A 52 1.93 -13.76 -6.44
CA ARG A 52 0.59 -14.30 -6.69
C ARG A 52 0.69 -15.71 -7.27
N TYR A 53 0.00 -16.68 -6.67
CA TYR A 53 -0.07 -18.08 -7.14
C TYR A 53 1.29 -18.80 -7.28
N ASN A 54 2.35 -18.22 -6.72
CA ASN A 54 3.73 -18.68 -6.87
C ASN A 54 4.19 -18.79 -8.34
N ILE A 55 3.55 -18.04 -9.25
CA ILE A 55 3.93 -17.98 -10.67
C ILE A 55 4.98 -16.89 -10.85
N GLU A 56 6.04 -17.20 -11.58
CA GLU A 56 7.11 -16.26 -11.87
C GLU A 56 6.59 -15.06 -12.67
N GLY A 57 6.92 -13.85 -12.22
CA GLY A 57 6.50 -12.61 -12.88
C GLY A 57 5.17 -12.01 -12.39
N LEU A 58 4.44 -12.67 -11.49
CA LEU A 58 3.29 -12.07 -10.81
C LEU A 58 3.69 -11.55 -9.42
N ASP A 59 4.72 -10.72 -9.41
CA ASP A 59 5.27 -10.12 -8.20
C ASP A 59 4.61 -8.74 -7.95
N ILE A 60 4.21 -8.51 -6.71
CA ILE A 60 3.70 -7.23 -6.20
C ILE A 60 4.68 -6.74 -5.15
N PHE A 61 5.14 -5.50 -5.31
CA PHE A 61 5.96 -4.81 -4.33
C PHE A 61 5.25 -3.51 -3.93
N SER A 62 5.12 -3.27 -2.63
CA SER A 62 4.50 -2.06 -2.10
C SER A 62 5.33 -1.50 -0.95
N ILE A 63 5.65 -0.21 -1.01
CA ILE A 63 6.25 0.53 0.10
C ILE A 63 5.37 1.71 0.45
N GLY A 64 5.34 2.08 1.73
CA GLY A 64 4.58 3.21 2.23
C GLY A 64 5.26 3.83 3.44
N ALA A 65 5.14 5.13 3.57
CA ALA A 65 5.60 5.87 4.74
C ALA A 65 4.55 6.90 5.16
N ILE A 66 4.42 7.08 6.47
CA ILE A 66 3.53 8.06 7.10
C ILE A 66 4.39 8.94 7.99
N TYR A 67 4.26 10.25 7.81
CA TYR A 67 4.93 11.27 8.59
C TYR A 67 3.87 12.15 9.28
N PRO A 68 3.71 12.03 10.61
CA PRO A 68 2.77 12.86 11.35
C PRO A 68 3.31 14.28 11.51
N THR A 69 2.44 15.27 11.35
CA THR A 69 2.72 16.69 11.57
C THR A 69 1.66 17.29 12.50
N THR A 70 1.88 18.51 12.99
CA THR A 70 0.92 19.21 13.85
C THR A 70 -0.41 19.56 13.15
N LEU A 71 -0.45 19.55 11.82
CA LEU A 71 -1.63 19.90 11.03
C LEU A 71 -2.41 18.67 10.53
N GLY A 72 -1.82 17.48 10.62
CA GLY A 72 -2.33 16.25 10.04
C GLY A 72 -1.21 15.27 9.70
N GLN A 73 -1.53 14.22 8.98
CA GLN A 73 -0.61 13.15 8.62
C GLN A 73 -0.34 13.14 7.13
N PHE A 74 0.93 13.24 6.75
CA PHE A 74 1.35 13.10 5.37
C PHE A 74 1.76 11.68 5.08
N GLY A 75 1.39 11.18 3.91
CA GLY A 75 1.66 9.82 3.50
C GLY A 75 2.14 9.75 2.07
N VAL A 76 3.10 8.85 1.84
CA VAL A 76 3.60 8.53 0.50
C VAL A 76 3.56 7.02 0.32
N SER A 77 3.16 6.58 -0.87
CA SER A 77 3.21 5.16 -1.24
C SER A 77 3.70 4.94 -2.65
N LEU A 78 4.35 3.81 -2.85
CA LEU A 78 4.73 3.28 -4.15
C LEU A 78 4.29 1.82 -4.22
N GLN A 79 3.54 1.48 -5.25
CA GLN A 79 3.15 0.11 -5.55
C GLN A 79 3.63 -0.24 -6.96
N GLN A 80 4.22 -1.42 -7.11
CA GLN A 80 4.66 -1.95 -8.38
C GLN A 80 4.06 -3.35 -8.57
N TYR A 81 3.58 -3.62 -9.77
CA TYR A 81 3.07 -4.92 -10.16
C TYR A 81 3.58 -5.35 -11.53
N GLY A 82 3.91 -6.64 -11.64
CA GLY A 82 4.12 -7.29 -12.93
C GLY A 82 5.51 -7.91 -13.12
N PHE A 83 5.81 -8.26 -14.37
CA PHE A 83 6.98 -9.01 -14.81
C PHE A 83 7.86 -8.21 -15.78
N LYS A 84 8.95 -8.81 -16.26
CA LYS A 84 9.92 -8.18 -17.15
C LYS A 84 9.29 -7.57 -18.43
N GLY A 85 8.23 -8.16 -18.95
CA GLY A 85 7.53 -7.68 -20.14
C GLY A 85 6.36 -6.72 -19.87
N TYR A 86 5.95 -6.57 -18.60
CA TYR A 86 4.82 -5.71 -18.22
C TYR A 86 4.98 -5.24 -16.78
N LYS A 87 5.15 -3.93 -16.58
CA LYS A 87 5.34 -3.33 -15.26
C LYS A 87 4.40 -2.15 -15.08
N GLU A 88 3.52 -2.26 -14.09
CA GLU A 88 2.70 -1.16 -13.59
C GLU A 88 3.32 -0.57 -12.34
N GLN A 89 3.30 0.76 -12.25
CA GLN A 89 3.71 1.51 -11.07
C GLN A 89 2.63 2.51 -10.70
N LYS A 90 2.33 2.60 -9.41
CA LYS A 90 1.40 3.54 -8.83
C LYS A 90 2.12 4.30 -7.71
N PHE A 91 2.15 5.61 -7.85
CA PHE A 91 2.60 6.53 -6.81
C PHE A 91 1.37 7.11 -6.13
N GLY A 92 1.37 7.14 -4.80
CA GLY A 92 0.30 7.68 -3.98
C GLY A 92 0.82 8.78 -3.06
N LEU A 93 0.08 9.87 -2.97
CA LEU A 93 0.23 10.90 -1.97
C LEU A 93 -1.07 10.97 -1.16
N ALA A 94 -0.96 11.04 0.15
CA ALA A 94 -2.10 11.10 1.05
C ALA A 94 -1.88 12.16 2.12
N TYR A 95 -3.00 12.75 2.55
CA TYR A 95 -3.07 13.68 3.66
C TYR A 95 -4.37 13.41 4.41
N GLY A 96 -4.31 13.41 5.74
CA GLY A 96 -5.45 13.12 6.63
C GLY A 96 -5.32 13.81 7.97
#